data_AF-A0A6P8VIR7-F1
#
_entry.id   AF-A0A6P8VIR7-F1
#
_cell.length_a   1.000
_cell.length_b   1.000
_cell.length_c   1.000
_cell.angle_alpha   90.00
_cell.angle_beta   90.00
_cell.angle_gamma   90.00
#
_symmetry.space_group_name_H-M   'P 1'
#
loop_
_entity.id
_entity.type
_entity.pdbx_description
1 polymer ?
#
loop_
_entity_poly.entity_id
_entity_poly.type
_entity_poly.pdbx_seq_one_letter_code
_entity_poly.pdbx_strand_id
1 'polypeptide(L)'
;MLTSDFLPQCSVSLPQFSSSVKVDVCVRDRESVLDVKMGHTLLCTLGLFYNPKPALNVSRSWLSQGASVTLNCSVTDSAAGWRFYWYKAVANLSINSNYSYELLPGKSNGTENNTYVVNGQTHTAGYVCRAGRGNPVHYYWYSKPKFVLTGDSHGTSVKVSPDRVQHFPSEPVSRSCEGNQWRVVRLTEAGHLSNCSDWGRKNGSTWIIKHLTNKTAVYWCEFASGEFSNAVNITLQSDIILVSPVHPVTEGDSVHLSCKVKSGSLSSNVYFYRNNTLQRYTRAEPRISAMSKSDEGFYMCRDAEKKSAQSWLSVKCCHLSIQS
;
A
#
# COMPACT_ATOMS: atom_id res chain seq x y z
N MET A 1 13.37 43.35 -9.00
CA MET A 1 14.84 43.29 -9.14
C MET A 1 15.39 42.56 -7.92
N LEU A 2 15.88 41.34 -8.15
CA LEU A 2 16.86 40.54 -7.38
C LEU A 2 16.93 40.74 -5.85
N THR A 3 16.27 39.87 -5.08
CA THR A 3 16.69 39.55 -3.71
C THR A 3 17.86 38.58 -3.80
N SER A 4 19.07 39.06 -3.57
CA SER A 4 20.28 38.24 -3.53
C SER A 4 20.27 37.34 -2.30
N ASP A 5 20.21 36.03 -2.50
CA ASP A 5 20.52 35.03 -1.49
C ASP A 5 21.96 35.23 -1.01
N PHE A 6 22.14 35.75 0.21
CA PHE A 6 23.45 35.84 0.86
C PHE A 6 23.90 34.43 1.22
N LEU A 7 24.81 33.87 0.42
CA LEU A 7 25.58 32.69 0.79
C LEU A 7 26.36 32.99 2.08
N PRO A 8 26.36 32.09 3.09
CA PRO A 8 27.14 32.29 4.31
C PRO A 8 28.62 32.39 3.96
N GLN A 9 29.28 33.47 4.40
CA GLN A 9 30.73 33.64 4.25
C GLN A 9 31.45 32.78 5.29
N CYS A 10 31.95 31.61 4.88
CA CYS A 10 32.84 30.81 5.71
C CYS A 10 34.26 31.37 5.56
N SER A 11 34.78 31.96 6.63
CA SER A 11 35.95 32.84 6.57
C SER A 11 37.28 32.17 6.95
N VAL A 12 37.25 30.96 7.52
CA VAL A 12 38.47 30.26 7.94
C VAL A 12 38.29 28.75 7.85
N SER A 13 39.16 28.09 7.07
CA SER A 13 39.36 26.64 7.11
C SER A 13 40.64 26.38 7.90
N LEU A 14 40.55 25.58 8.97
CA LEU A 14 41.69 25.29 9.85
C LEU A 14 42.51 24.13 9.25
N PRO A 15 43.79 24.34 8.87
CA PRO A 15 44.60 23.32 8.18
C PRO A 15 45.20 22.25 9.12
N GLN A 16 44.89 22.27 10.42
CA GLN A 16 45.55 21.44 11.43
C GLN A 16 45.00 20.01 11.57
N PHE A 17 43.98 19.64 10.81
CA PHE A 17 43.40 18.29 10.89
C PHE A 17 43.80 17.43 9.69
N SER A 18 44.05 16.14 9.97
CA SER A 18 44.21 15.06 8.98
C SER A 18 43.17 15.18 7.86
N SER A 19 43.47 14.67 6.65
CA SER A 19 42.55 14.60 5.49
C SER A 19 41.16 14.00 5.78
N SER A 20 40.96 13.48 6.99
CA SER A 20 39.74 12.89 7.52
C SER A 20 38.83 13.86 8.29
N VAL A 21 39.21 15.12 8.60
CA VAL A 21 38.33 16.10 9.25
C VAL A 21 38.50 17.48 8.64
N LYS A 22 37.39 18.12 8.29
CA LYS A 22 37.34 19.52 7.89
C LYS A 22 36.43 20.29 8.85
N VAL A 23 36.94 21.38 9.39
CA VAL A 23 36.19 22.27 10.29
C VAL A 23 36.12 23.63 9.63
N ASP A 24 34.90 24.08 9.34
CA ASP A 24 34.63 25.38 8.76
C ASP A 24 33.85 26.21 9.80
N VAL A 25 34.32 27.44 10.07
CA VAL A 25 33.59 28.39 10.92
C VAL A 25 32.77 29.29 10.01
N CYS A 26 31.46 29.27 10.17
CA CYS A 26 30.56 30.10 9.39
C CYS A 26 29.74 30.98 10.34
N VAL A 27 29.61 32.27 10.02
CA VAL A 27 28.82 33.22 10.81
C VAL A 27 27.48 33.43 10.14
N ARG A 28 26.39 33.19 10.87
CA ARG A 28 25.02 33.47 10.41
C ARG A 28 24.33 34.28 11.50
N ASP A 29 23.79 35.45 11.13
CA ASP A 29 22.99 36.32 12.02
C ASP A 29 23.63 36.62 13.40
N ARG A 30 24.94 36.89 13.44
CA ARG A 30 25.76 37.15 14.64
C ARG A 30 26.01 35.95 15.57
N GLU A 31 25.58 34.75 15.20
CA GLU A 31 26.01 33.51 15.86
C GLU A 31 27.17 32.87 15.06
N SER A 32 28.20 32.44 15.79
CA SER A 32 29.32 31.67 15.22
C SER A 32 28.95 30.19 15.25
N VAL A 33 28.75 29.59 14.08
CA VAL A 33 28.42 28.16 13.94
C VAL A 33 29.66 27.41 13.48
N LEU A 34 29.99 26.34 14.19
CA LEU A 34 31.09 25.43 13.85
C LEU A 34 30.52 24.25 13.04
N ASP A 35 30.83 24.19 11.74
CA ASP A 35 30.47 23.04 10.90
C ASP A 35 31.67 22.07 10.84
N VAL A 36 31.47 20.86 11.37
CA VAL A 36 32.51 19.82 11.45
C VAL A 36 32.13 18.66 10.53
N LYS A 37 32.88 18.50 9.44
CA LYS A 37 32.74 17.38 8.51
C LYS A 37 33.83 16.35 8.78
N MET A 38 33.43 15.16 9.19
CA MET A 38 34.34 14.04 9.46
C MET A 38 34.20 12.96 8.39
N GLY A 39 35.32 12.33 8.01
CA GLY A 39 35.36 11.17 7.14
C GLY A 39 34.90 9.90 7.85
N HIS A 40 34.42 8.91 7.07
CA HIS A 40 33.85 7.66 7.58
C HIS A 40 34.77 6.86 8.52
N THR A 41 36.08 6.83 8.25
CA THR A 41 37.05 6.11 9.10
C THR A 41 37.10 6.70 10.51
N LEU A 42 36.98 8.03 10.63
CA LEU A 42 37.03 8.71 11.91
C LEU A 42 35.72 8.57 12.69
N LEU A 43 34.59 8.59 11.99
CA LEU A 43 33.27 8.30 12.55
C LEU A 43 33.22 6.89 13.18
N CYS A 44 33.85 5.90 12.53
CA CYS A 44 34.02 4.55 13.08
C CYS A 44 34.85 4.52 14.37
N THR A 45 36.01 5.20 14.41
CA THR A 45 36.87 5.23 15.60
C THR A 45 36.25 5.99 16.78
N LEU A 46 35.43 7.01 16.51
CA LEU A 46 34.76 7.81 17.54
C LEU A 46 33.43 7.22 18.01
N GLY A 47 32.99 6.09 17.45
CA GLY A 47 31.70 5.47 17.80
C GLY A 47 30.47 6.31 17.41
N LEU A 48 30.65 7.34 16.58
CA LEU A 48 29.60 8.22 16.07
C LEU A 48 28.91 7.56 14.88
N PHE A 49 28.28 6.41 15.11
CA PHE A 49 27.58 5.68 14.05
C PHE A 49 26.30 6.40 13.64
N TYR A 50 26.34 7.09 12.50
CA TYR A 50 25.11 7.35 11.75
C TYR A 50 24.54 5.97 11.33
N ASN A 51 23.40 5.59 11.91
CA ASN A 51 22.71 4.35 11.59
C ASN A 51 21.58 4.66 10.60
N PRO A 52 21.86 4.71 9.29
CA PRO A 52 20.85 5.04 8.30
C PRO A 52 19.76 3.97 8.33
N LYS A 53 18.50 4.41 8.41
CA LYS A 53 17.35 3.52 8.28
C LYS A 53 17.07 3.28 6.79
N PRO A 54 17.11 2.04 6.29
CA PRO A 54 16.76 1.75 4.91
C PRO A 54 15.30 2.12 4.62
N ALA A 55 15.06 2.68 3.44
CA ALA A 55 13.73 2.98 2.92
C ALA A 55 13.39 2.00 1.80
N LEU A 56 12.26 1.31 1.97
CA LEU A 56 11.74 0.35 0.99
C LEU A 56 10.68 1.03 0.13
N ASN A 57 10.89 0.98 -1.18
CA ASN A 57 9.97 1.44 -2.21
C ASN A 57 9.46 0.28 -3.05
N VAL A 58 8.27 0.43 -3.60
CA VAL A 58 7.58 -0.59 -4.38
C VAL A 58 7.09 0.07 -5.66
N SER A 59 7.37 -0.52 -6.82
CA SER A 59 6.99 0.07 -8.11
C SER A 59 5.47 0.22 -8.27
N ARG A 60 4.69 -0.77 -7.83
CA ARG A 60 3.22 -0.73 -7.72
C ARG A 60 2.74 -1.57 -6.54
N SER A 61 1.77 -1.05 -5.79
CA SER A 61 1.23 -1.74 -4.61
C SER A 61 0.11 -2.74 -4.93
N TRP A 62 -0.53 -2.65 -6.10
CA TRP A 62 -1.65 -3.52 -6.50
C TRP A 62 -1.29 -4.36 -7.71
N LEU A 63 -1.44 -5.68 -7.59
CA LEU A 63 -1.16 -6.63 -8.67
C LEU A 63 -2.42 -7.00 -9.46
N SER A 64 -2.30 -6.98 -10.78
CA SER A 64 -3.16 -7.74 -11.69
C SER A 64 -2.57 -9.14 -11.89
N GLN A 65 -3.39 -10.12 -12.28
CA GLN A 65 -2.96 -11.51 -12.48
C GLN A 65 -1.71 -11.59 -13.38
N GLY A 66 -0.65 -12.26 -12.89
CA GLY A 66 0.61 -12.46 -13.63
C GLY A 66 1.58 -11.26 -13.65
N ALA A 67 1.25 -10.12 -13.05
CA ALA A 67 2.17 -8.99 -12.98
C ALA A 67 3.26 -9.19 -11.90
N SER A 68 4.47 -8.74 -12.20
CA SER A 68 5.58 -8.71 -11.25
C SER A 68 5.69 -7.36 -10.55
N VAL A 69 6.11 -7.35 -9.29
CA VAL A 69 6.43 -6.12 -8.55
C VAL A 69 7.93 -6.02 -8.30
N THR A 70 8.49 -4.83 -8.48
CA THR A 70 9.87 -4.55 -8.12
C THR A 70 9.91 -3.79 -6.81
N LEU A 71 10.60 -4.37 -5.84
CA LEU A 71 10.98 -3.75 -4.57
C LEU A 71 12.35 -3.10 -4.73
N ASN A 72 12.53 -1.90 -4.19
CA ASN A 72 13.80 -1.18 -4.20
C ASN A 72 14.13 -0.69 -2.79
N CYS A 73 15.30 -1.06 -2.28
CA CYS A 73 15.80 -0.63 -0.99
C CYS A 73 16.82 0.50 -1.18
N SER A 74 16.55 1.67 -0.63
CA SER A 74 17.46 2.81 -0.64
C SER A 74 18.00 3.11 0.75
N VAL A 75 19.29 3.42 0.84
CA VAL A 75 19.96 3.89 2.05
C VAL A 75 20.42 5.31 1.78
N THR A 76 20.23 6.23 2.74
CA THR A 76 20.58 7.65 2.59
C THR A 76 22.08 7.91 2.46
N ASP A 77 22.90 6.93 2.84
CA ASP A 77 24.34 6.94 2.69
C ASP A 77 24.75 6.39 1.31
N SER A 78 25.44 7.24 0.54
CA SER A 78 25.96 6.93 -0.80
C SER A 78 27.26 6.13 -0.80
N ALA A 79 27.79 5.77 0.37
CA ALA A 79 29.00 4.97 0.48
C ALA A 79 28.85 3.58 -0.14
N ALA A 80 29.88 3.12 -0.86
CA ALA A 80 29.90 1.81 -1.50
C ALA A 80 30.05 0.65 -0.49
N GLY A 81 29.55 -0.54 -0.85
CA GLY A 81 29.72 -1.77 -0.05
C GLY A 81 28.51 -2.19 0.79
N TRP A 82 27.31 -1.69 0.48
CA TRP A 82 26.07 -2.17 1.07
C TRP A 82 25.70 -3.57 0.55
N ARG A 83 25.27 -4.44 1.47
CA ARG A 83 24.57 -5.69 1.15
C ARG A 83 23.13 -5.58 1.62
N PHE A 84 22.21 -5.96 0.75
CA PHE A 84 20.77 -5.89 0.99
C PHE A 84 20.21 -7.28 1.29
N TYR A 85 19.40 -7.33 2.33
CA TYR A 85 18.73 -8.53 2.82
C TYR A 85 17.23 -8.30 2.75
N TRP A 86 16.50 -9.31 2.29
CA TRP A 86 15.08 -9.20 1.97
C TRP A 86 14.28 -10.18 2.80
N TYR A 87 13.21 -9.68 3.40
CA TYR A 87 12.39 -10.43 4.33
C TYR A 87 10.93 -10.35 3.95
N LYS A 88 10.19 -11.42 4.21
CA LYS A 88 8.73 -11.44 4.20
C LYS A 88 8.24 -11.10 5.62
N ALA A 89 7.26 -10.21 5.70
CA ALA A 89 6.58 -9.91 6.95
C ALA A 89 5.61 -11.04 7.29
N VAL A 90 5.58 -11.41 8.55
CA VAL A 90 4.68 -12.42 9.10
C VAL A 90 3.85 -11.74 10.18
N ALA A 91 2.53 -11.86 10.07
CA ALA A 91 1.62 -11.18 10.98
C ALA A 91 1.70 -11.79 12.40
N ASN A 92 1.81 -10.94 13.42
CA ASN A 92 1.70 -11.35 14.81
C ASN A 92 0.49 -10.66 15.46
N LEU A 93 -0.48 -11.46 15.90
CA LEU A 93 -1.73 -10.98 16.50
C LEU A 93 -1.60 -10.64 17.99
N SER A 94 -0.55 -11.11 18.68
CA SER A 94 -0.38 -10.97 20.13
C SER A 94 0.11 -9.59 20.57
N ILE A 95 0.69 -8.81 19.66
CA ILE A 95 1.22 -7.47 19.96
C ILE A 95 0.57 -6.49 18.99
N ASN A 96 0.08 -5.37 19.51
CA ASN A 96 -0.52 -4.33 18.68
C ASN A 96 0.55 -3.82 17.69
N SER A 97 0.43 -4.23 16.42
CA SER A 97 1.28 -3.85 15.29
C SER A 97 2.78 -4.17 15.39
N ASN A 98 3.15 -5.44 15.63
CA ASN A 98 4.50 -5.90 15.28
C ASN A 98 4.44 -7.04 14.25
N TYR A 99 5.35 -6.99 13.29
CA TYR A 99 5.56 -8.05 12.30
C TYR A 99 6.85 -8.77 12.65
N SER A 100 6.83 -10.10 12.60
CA SER A 100 8.08 -10.86 12.50
C SER A 100 8.55 -10.86 11.04
N TYR A 101 9.85 -11.09 10.83
CA TYR A 101 10.47 -11.03 9.52
C TYR A 101 11.22 -12.33 9.23
N GLU A 102 10.77 -13.03 8.20
CA GLU A 102 11.38 -14.27 7.73
C GLU A 102 12.23 -13.98 6.50
N LEU A 103 13.46 -14.48 6.48
CA LEU A 103 14.37 -14.24 5.37
C LEU A 103 13.90 -15.00 4.13
N LEU A 104 13.96 -14.35 2.97
CA LEU A 104 13.58 -15.01 1.72
C LEU A 104 14.54 -16.16 1.38
N PRO A 105 14.03 -17.31 0.88
CA PRO A 105 14.83 -18.51 0.64
C PRO A 105 15.94 -18.24 -0.39
N GLY A 106 17.13 -18.79 -0.13
CA GLY A 106 18.30 -18.64 -1.02
C GLY A 106 18.95 -17.25 -1.00
N LYS A 107 18.60 -16.37 -0.05
CA LYS A 107 19.14 -15.00 0.08
C LYS A 107 19.88 -14.73 1.40
N SER A 108 20.42 -15.78 2.04
CA SER A 108 21.15 -15.70 3.32
C SER A 108 22.36 -14.76 3.29
N ASN A 109 23.09 -14.70 2.18
CA ASN A 109 24.33 -13.92 2.09
C ASN A 109 24.13 -12.46 1.68
N GLY A 110 22.88 -12.02 1.47
CA GLY A 110 22.55 -10.68 0.97
C GLY A 110 23.06 -10.42 -0.45
N THR A 111 22.54 -9.38 -1.10
CA THR A 111 22.88 -9.00 -2.48
C THR A 111 23.42 -7.59 -2.55
N GLU A 112 24.37 -7.32 -3.45
CA GLU A 112 24.78 -5.93 -3.77
C GLU A 112 23.68 -5.20 -4.54
N ASN A 113 22.89 -5.94 -5.33
CA ASN A 113 21.70 -5.39 -5.96
C ASN A 113 20.68 -4.99 -4.89
N ASN A 114 20.26 -3.74 -4.93
CA ASN A 114 19.29 -3.13 -4.04
C ASN A 114 17.84 -3.27 -4.53
N THR A 115 17.62 -4.05 -5.60
CA THR A 115 16.30 -4.38 -6.13
C THR A 115 15.96 -5.87 -5.96
N TYR A 116 14.67 -6.14 -5.78
CA TYR A 116 14.12 -7.49 -5.69
C TYR A 116 12.80 -7.58 -6.45
N VAL A 117 12.66 -8.61 -7.29
CA VAL A 117 11.45 -8.81 -8.11
C VAL A 117 10.60 -9.91 -7.48
N VAL A 118 9.35 -9.57 -7.16
CA VAL A 118 8.32 -10.49 -6.67
C VAL A 118 7.51 -10.98 -7.88
N ASN A 119 7.50 -12.29 -8.10
CA ASN A 119 6.79 -12.94 -9.21
C ASN A 119 5.70 -13.87 -8.67
N GLY A 120 4.57 -13.95 -9.39
CA GLY A 120 3.56 -14.99 -9.16
C GLY A 120 2.89 -14.97 -7.78
N GLN A 121 2.85 -13.81 -7.13
CA GLN A 121 2.29 -13.68 -5.79
C GLN A 121 0.76 -13.85 -5.82
N THR A 122 0.25 -14.86 -5.12
CA THR A 122 -1.18 -15.23 -5.13
C THR A 122 -2.00 -14.63 -4.00
N HIS A 123 -1.34 -14.15 -2.94
CA HIS A 123 -1.96 -13.56 -1.75
C HIS A 123 -1.31 -12.23 -1.38
N THR A 124 -1.94 -11.41 -0.53
CA THR A 124 -1.27 -10.20 -0.02
C THR A 124 0.01 -10.60 0.73
N ALA A 125 1.09 -9.83 0.57
CA ALA A 125 2.32 -10.07 1.31
C ALA A 125 3.00 -8.76 1.71
N GLY A 126 3.51 -8.72 2.94
CA GLY A 126 4.38 -7.64 3.41
C GLY A 126 5.85 -7.98 3.17
N TYR A 127 6.65 -6.98 2.84
CA TYR A 127 8.08 -7.08 2.63
C TYR A 127 8.83 -6.00 3.41
N VAL A 128 10.03 -6.35 3.82
CA VAL A 128 10.98 -5.47 4.51
C VAL A 128 12.37 -5.70 3.94
N CYS A 129 13.15 -4.63 3.82
CA CYS A 129 14.57 -4.74 3.52
C CYS A 129 15.43 -4.34 4.73
N ARG A 130 16.62 -4.92 4.80
CA ARG A 130 17.66 -4.58 5.77
C ARG A 130 18.97 -4.39 5.02
N ALA A 131 19.75 -3.39 5.41
CA ALA A 131 21.09 -3.18 4.86
C ALA A 131 22.14 -3.64 5.88
N GLY A 132 23.24 -4.19 5.39
CA GLY A 132 24.41 -4.58 6.18
C GLY A 132 25.71 -4.26 5.45
N ARG A 133 26.81 -4.10 6.19
CA ARG A 133 28.14 -3.77 5.65
C ARG A 133 29.25 -4.33 6.54
N GLY A 134 30.43 -4.56 5.97
CA GLY A 134 31.63 -5.03 6.69
C GLY A 134 31.82 -6.55 6.72
N ASN A 135 32.94 -6.99 7.29
CA ASN A 135 33.28 -8.39 7.52
C ASN A 135 33.86 -8.55 8.95
N PRO A 136 33.11 -9.08 9.93
CA PRO A 136 31.75 -9.64 9.83
C PRO A 136 30.69 -8.57 9.50
N VAL A 137 29.55 -8.99 8.94
CA VAL A 137 28.50 -8.07 8.50
C VAL A 137 27.85 -7.40 9.70
N HIS A 138 27.97 -6.08 9.78
CA HIS A 138 27.21 -5.26 10.70
C HIS A 138 25.85 -4.90 10.07
N TYR A 139 24.77 -5.32 10.72
CA TYR A 139 23.41 -5.12 10.23
C TYR A 139 22.76 -3.87 10.84
N TYR A 140 22.10 -3.08 10.01
CA TYR A 140 21.36 -1.89 10.42
C TYR A 140 19.90 -2.20 10.73
N TRP A 141 19.06 -1.17 10.91
CA TRP A 141 17.63 -1.32 11.17
C TRP A 141 16.86 -1.89 9.97
N TYR A 142 15.74 -2.54 10.25
CA TYR A 142 14.75 -2.90 9.24
C TYR A 142 14.06 -1.65 8.67
N SER A 143 13.73 -1.68 7.37
CA SER A 143 12.88 -0.69 6.75
C SER A 143 11.47 -0.71 7.36
N LYS A 144 10.68 0.35 7.11
CA LYS A 144 9.23 0.23 7.31
C LYS A 144 8.67 -0.83 6.34
N PRO A 145 7.68 -1.65 6.76
CA PRO A 145 7.09 -2.65 5.88
C PRO A 145 6.32 -2.00 4.74
N LYS A 146 6.36 -2.66 3.57
CA LYS A 146 5.54 -2.33 2.41
C LYS A 146 4.79 -3.57 1.96
N PHE A 147 3.56 -3.37 1.48
CA PHE A 147 2.68 -4.48 1.11
C PHE A 147 2.48 -4.53 -0.40
N VAL A 148 2.58 -5.73 -0.94
CA VAL A 148 2.16 -6.09 -2.29
C VAL A 148 0.78 -6.72 -2.14
N LEU A 149 -0.23 -6.04 -2.68
CA LEU A 149 -1.64 -6.36 -2.49
C LEU A 149 -2.16 -7.10 -3.72
N THR A 150 -3.01 -8.10 -3.49
CA THR A 150 -3.75 -8.80 -4.54
C THR A 150 -5.23 -8.80 -4.20
N GLY A 151 -6.07 -8.58 -5.21
CA GLY A 151 -7.53 -8.70 -5.10
C GLY A 151 -8.09 -9.98 -5.71
N ASP A 152 -7.23 -10.84 -6.26
CA ASP A 152 -7.66 -12.02 -7.02
C ASP A 152 -8.16 -13.16 -6.12
N SER A 153 -8.88 -14.13 -6.68
CA SER A 153 -9.85 -14.97 -5.96
C SER A 153 -9.37 -16.36 -5.52
N HIS A 154 -8.09 -16.69 -5.68
CA HIS A 154 -7.55 -18.01 -5.30
C HIS A 154 -7.24 -18.17 -3.80
N GLY A 155 -7.84 -17.33 -2.94
CA GLY A 155 -7.59 -17.32 -1.50
C GLY A 155 -8.69 -16.62 -0.70
N THR A 156 -8.58 -16.68 0.63
CA THR A 156 -9.51 -16.00 1.54
C THR A 156 -9.43 -14.49 1.35
N SER A 157 -10.57 -13.82 1.16
CA SER A 157 -10.67 -12.37 1.02
C SER A 157 -11.51 -11.76 2.14
N VAL A 158 -11.34 -10.46 2.38
CA VAL A 158 -12.17 -9.72 3.32
C VAL A 158 -13.59 -9.64 2.77
N LYS A 159 -14.56 -10.15 3.53
CA LYS A 159 -15.99 -9.96 3.26
C LYS A 159 -16.37 -8.55 3.66
N VAL A 160 -17.05 -7.85 2.76
CA VAL A 160 -17.53 -6.48 2.97
C VAL A 160 -19.04 -6.50 2.84
N SER A 161 -19.73 -5.89 3.79
CA SER A 161 -21.17 -5.69 3.70
C SER A 161 -21.52 -4.23 3.99
N PRO A 162 -22.24 -3.54 3.09
CA PRO A 162 -22.74 -4.06 1.80
C PRO A 162 -21.62 -4.38 0.79
N ASP A 163 -21.82 -5.37 -0.07
CA ASP A 163 -20.84 -5.79 -1.09
C ASP A 163 -20.77 -4.76 -2.22
N ARG A 164 -19.96 -3.72 -2.00
CA ARG A 164 -19.64 -2.72 -3.01
C ARG A 164 -18.27 -2.08 -2.79
N VAL A 165 -17.67 -1.57 -3.87
CA VAL A 165 -16.39 -0.83 -3.81
C VAL A 165 -16.54 0.58 -3.23
N GLN A 166 -17.65 1.25 -3.57
CA GLN A 166 -17.88 2.67 -3.26
C GLN A 166 -18.89 2.81 -2.13
N HIS A 167 -18.60 3.64 -1.13
CA HIS A 167 -19.48 3.87 0.01
C HIS A 167 -19.63 5.36 0.33
N PHE A 168 -20.74 5.69 1.00
CA PHE A 168 -20.90 7.01 1.60
C PHE A 168 -20.21 7.06 2.97
N PRO A 169 -19.51 8.15 3.34
CA PRO A 169 -18.81 8.28 4.63
C PRO A 169 -19.67 8.04 5.88
N SER A 170 -20.97 8.35 5.77
CA SER A 170 -21.96 8.23 6.85
C SER A 170 -22.65 6.87 6.91
N GLU A 171 -22.44 5.98 5.94
CA GLU A 171 -23.03 4.65 5.96
C GLU A 171 -22.14 3.65 6.69
N PRO A 172 -22.71 2.82 7.60
CA PRO A 172 -21.93 1.81 8.27
C PRO A 172 -21.52 0.72 7.27
N VAL A 173 -20.28 0.24 7.42
CA VAL A 173 -19.75 -0.88 6.64
C VAL A 173 -19.25 -1.94 7.61
N SER A 174 -19.72 -3.17 7.44
CA SER A 174 -19.22 -4.32 8.18
C SER A 174 -18.17 -5.06 7.37
N ARG A 175 -17.17 -5.59 8.09
CA ARG A 175 -16.06 -6.35 7.51
C ARG A 175 -15.77 -7.58 8.33
N SER A 176 -15.53 -8.70 7.67
CA SER A 176 -15.16 -9.94 8.32
C SER A 176 -14.26 -10.79 7.44
N CYS A 177 -13.56 -11.72 8.06
CA CYS A 177 -12.79 -12.73 7.37
C CYS A 177 -13.23 -14.12 7.81
N GLU A 178 -13.06 -15.08 6.92
CA GLU A 178 -13.31 -16.50 7.22
C GLU A 178 -12.17 -17.07 8.06
N GLY A 179 -12.51 -17.97 8.98
CA GLY A 179 -11.55 -18.58 9.90
C GLY A 179 -11.58 -17.99 11.30
N ASN A 180 -10.84 -18.65 12.19
CA ASN A 180 -10.72 -18.27 13.59
C ASN A 180 -9.47 -17.41 13.79
N GLN A 181 -9.53 -16.44 14.71
CA GLN A 181 -8.41 -15.60 15.14
C GLN A 181 -7.73 -14.82 13.99
N TRP A 182 -8.31 -13.68 13.65
CA TRP A 182 -7.78 -12.72 12.69
C TRP A 182 -8.03 -11.29 13.14
N ARG A 183 -7.29 -10.34 12.54
CA ARG A 183 -7.56 -8.90 12.65
C ARG A 183 -7.68 -8.27 11.27
N VAL A 184 -8.56 -7.28 11.13
CA VAL A 184 -8.65 -6.46 9.92
C VAL A 184 -7.66 -5.31 10.03
N VAL A 185 -6.86 -5.14 9.00
CA VAL A 185 -5.88 -4.06 8.86
C VAL A 185 -6.31 -3.11 7.75
N ARG A 186 -6.01 -1.83 7.94
CA ARG A 186 -6.30 -0.75 7.00
C ARG A 186 -5.02 -0.02 6.64
N LEU A 187 -4.80 0.19 5.34
CA LEU A 187 -3.78 1.08 4.77
C LEU A 187 -4.45 2.21 4.01
N THR A 188 -4.25 3.43 4.51
CA THR A 188 -4.75 4.65 3.85
C THR A 188 -3.81 5.09 2.72
N GLU A 189 -4.29 5.93 1.80
CA GLU A 189 -3.47 6.53 0.73
C GLU A 189 -2.24 7.29 1.26
N ALA A 190 -2.37 7.91 2.45
CA ALA A 190 -1.25 8.56 3.14
C ALA A 190 -0.19 7.59 3.69
N GLY A 191 -0.34 6.28 3.46
CA GLY A 191 0.57 5.23 3.93
C GLY A 191 0.43 4.90 5.42
N HIS A 192 -0.64 5.38 6.08
CA HIS A 192 -0.89 5.06 7.49
C HIS A 192 -1.55 3.68 7.62
N LEU A 193 -0.87 2.78 8.32
CA LEU A 193 -1.33 1.45 8.70
C LEU A 193 -2.06 1.52 10.05
N SER A 194 -3.23 0.90 10.17
CA SER A 194 -4.01 0.87 11.43
C SER A 194 -4.85 -0.38 11.56
N ASN A 195 -5.13 -0.80 12.79
CA ASN A 195 -5.93 -1.99 13.08
C ASN A 195 -7.39 -1.60 13.27
N CYS A 196 -8.32 -2.48 12.92
CA CYS A 196 -9.76 -2.19 13.09
C CYS A 196 -10.18 -1.99 14.55
N SER A 197 -9.38 -2.47 15.51
CA SER A 197 -9.54 -2.16 16.94
C SER A 197 -9.54 -0.67 17.24
N ASP A 198 -8.86 0.14 16.44
CA ASP A 198 -8.62 1.55 16.75
C ASP A 198 -9.77 2.45 16.26
N TRP A 199 -10.64 1.94 15.39
CA TRP A 199 -11.66 2.75 14.69
C TRP A 199 -12.98 2.02 14.39
N GLY A 200 -13.11 0.74 14.77
CA GLY A 200 -14.31 -0.08 14.56
C GLY A 200 -14.85 -0.67 15.85
N ARG A 201 -16.13 -1.07 15.83
CA ARG A 201 -16.78 -1.80 16.92
C ARG A 201 -16.94 -3.26 16.53
N LYS A 202 -16.47 -4.18 17.37
CA LYS A 202 -16.67 -5.60 17.16
C LYS A 202 -18.13 -6.00 17.47
N ASN A 203 -18.75 -6.77 16.59
CA ASN A 203 -20.04 -7.41 16.78
C ASN A 203 -19.94 -8.88 16.34
N GLY A 204 -19.76 -9.79 17.30
CA GLY A 204 -19.47 -11.20 17.01
C GLY A 204 -18.17 -11.37 16.21
N SER A 205 -18.25 -12.04 15.06
CA SER A 205 -17.17 -12.23 14.10
C SER A 205 -17.03 -11.10 13.06
N THR A 206 -17.77 -10.00 13.23
CA THR A 206 -17.75 -8.87 12.29
C THR A 206 -17.25 -7.60 12.97
N TRP A 207 -16.56 -6.75 12.20
CA TRP A 207 -16.22 -5.40 12.62
C TRP A 207 -17.12 -4.40 11.91
N ILE A 208 -17.84 -3.61 12.69
CA ILE A 208 -18.73 -2.57 12.19
C ILE A 208 -18.03 -1.23 12.30
N ILE A 209 -17.99 -0.53 11.17
CA ILE A 209 -17.32 0.76 11.06
C ILE A 209 -18.42 1.79 10.82
N LYS A 210 -18.71 2.59 11.84
CA LYS A 210 -19.81 3.55 11.80
C LYS A 210 -19.47 4.82 11.02
N HIS A 211 -18.20 5.23 11.07
CA HIS A 211 -17.72 6.43 10.40
C HIS A 211 -16.48 6.06 9.61
N LEU A 212 -16.62 5.99 8.29
CA LEU A 212 -15.48 5.94 7.42
C LEU A 212 -14.87 7.35 7.44
N THR A 213 -13.84 7.55 8.26
CA THR A 213 -13.00 8.76 8.21
C THR A 213 -12.68 9.02 6.73
N ASN A 214 -12.98 10.20 6.18
CA ASN A 214 -12.92 10.61 4.76
C ASN A 214 -11.61 10.23 4.00
N LYS A 215 -11.30 8.95 3.93
CA LYS A 215 -10.05 8.37 3.45
C LYS A 215 -10.38 7.06 2.77
N THR A 216 -10.18 7.04 1.45
CA THR A 216 -10.04 5.81 0.68
C THR A 216 -8.92 4.97 1.29
N ALA A 217 -9.15 3.67 1.39
CA ALA A 217 -8.17 2.78 1.98
C ALA A 217 -8.30 1.36 1.44
N VAL A 218 -7.19 0.64 1.53
CA VAL A 218 -7.11 -0.78 1.25
C VAL A 218 -7.17 -1.55 2.56
N TYR A 219 -7.82 -2.71 2.51
CA TYR A 219 -8.08 -3.53 3.68
C TYR A 219 -7.82 -4.99 3.40
N TRP A 220 -7.22 -5.68 4.37
CA TRP A 220 -6.97 -7.11 4.36
C TRP A 220 -7.10 -7.65 5.78
N CYS A 221 -7.10 -8.97 5.92
CA CYS A 221 -6.99 -9.65 7.19
C CYS A 221 -5.62 -10.24 7.40
N GLU A 222 -5.22 -10.24 8.66
CA GLU A 222 -4.03 -10.89 9.17
C GLU A 222 -4.48 -12.02 10.08
N PHE A 223 -3.93 -13.21 9.86
CA PHE A 223 -4.29 -14.43 10.58
C PHE A 223 -3.24 -14.80 11.62
N ALA A 224 -3.65 -15.59 12.61
CA ALA A 224 -2.74 -16.15 13.62
C ALA A 224 -1.67 -17.06 13.00
N SER A 225 -1.93 -17.65 11.82
CA SER A 225 -0.96 -18.41 11.03
C SER A 225 0.19 -17.54 10.48
N GLY A 226 0.09 -16.22 10.59
CA GLY A 226 1.05 -15.28 10.01
C GLY A 226 0.75 -14.90 8.56
N GLU A 227 -0.28 -15.51 7.97
CA GLU A 227 -0.72 -15.27 6.60
C GLU A 227 -1.63 -14.03 6.49
N PHE A 228 -1.79 -13.57 5.25
CA PHE A 228 -2.61 -12.41 4.90
C PHE A 228 -3.69 -12.83 3.91
N SER A 229 -4.89 -12.27 4.06
CA SER A 229 -5.96 -12.42 3.08
C SER A 229 -5.68 -11.61 1.81
N ASN A 230 -6.48 -11.84 0.78
CA ASN A 230 -6.57 -10.91 -0.33
C ASN A 230 -7.16 -9.59 0.15
N ALA A 231 -6.75 -8.52 -0.52
CA ALA A 231 -7.07 -7.16 -0.15
C ALA A 231 -8.24 -6.64 -0.97
N VAL A 232 -9.03 -5.77 -0.35
CA VAL A 232 -10.13 -5.04 -1.00
C VAL A 232 -9.86 -3.54 -0.93
N ASN A 233 -10.11 -2.84 -2.03
CA ASN A 233 -10.03 -1.39 -2.08
C ASN A 233 -11.42 -0.80 -1.87
N ILE A 234 -11.57 0.08 -0.89
CA ILE A 234 -12.83 0.77 -0.63
C ILE A 234 -12.62 2.27 -0.75
N THR A 235 -13.45 2.87 -1.59
CA THR A 235 -13.43 4.30 -1.90
C THR A 235 -14.65 4.97 -1.28
N LEU A 236 -14.48 6.25 -0.93
CA LEU A 236 -15.56 7.06 -0.37
C LEU A 236 -16.00 8.10 -1.39
N GLN A 237 -17.30 8.33 -1.48
CA GLN A 237 -17.92 9.37 -2.31
C GLN A 237 -18.97 10.11 -1.49
N SER A 238 -19.21 11.38 -1.81
CA SER A 238 -20.13 12.23 -1.04
C SER A 238 -21.52 12.34 -1.65
N ASP A 239 -21.66 12.21 -2.98
CA ASP A 239 -22.90 12.58 -3.68
C ASP A 239 -23.58 11.39 -4.36
N ILE A 240 -22.84 10.69 -5.24
CA ILE A 240 -23.32 9.54 -6.00
C ILE A 240 -22.25 8.45 -6.00
N ILE A 241 -22.68 7.20 -5.87
CA ILE A 241 -21.83 6.02 -5.93
C ILE A 241 -22.31 5.08 -7.02
N LEU A 242 -21.38 4.33 -7.60
CA LEU A 242 -21.67 3.12 -8.35
C LEU A 242 -21.74 1.93 -7.39
N VAL A 243 -22.87 1.25 -7.36
CA VAL A 243 -23.03 -0.06 -6.72
C VAL A 243 -22.44 -1.10 -7.66
N SER A 244 -21.18 -1.46 -7.41
CA SER A 244 -20.43 -2.50 -8.11
C SER A 244 -19.75 -3.40 -7.09
N PRO A 245 -19.72 -4.73 -7.28
CA PRO A 245 -19.21 -5.69 -6.30
C PRO A 245 -17.74 -5.44 -5.96
N VAL A 246 -17.34 -5.70 -4.72
CA VAL A 246 -15.96 -5.47 -4.28
C VAL A 246 -15.01 -6.59 -4.70
N HIS A 247 -15.55 -7.79 -4.92
CA HIS A 247 -14.79 -8.98 -5.32
C HIS A 247 -14.88 -9.24 -6.83
N PRO A 248 -13.88 -9.89 -7.43
CA PRO A 248 -13.96 -10.36 -8.81
C PRO A 248 -15.15 -11.30 -9.03
N VAL A 249 -15.86 -11.10 -10.13
CA VAL A 249 -17.06 -11.88 -10.48
C VAL A 249 -16.69 -13.03 -11.40
N THR A 250 -17.30 -14.21 -11.21
CA THR A 250 -17.05 -15.37 -12.06
C THR A 250 -17.70 -15.22 -13.43
N GLU A 251 -17.05 -15.72 -14.47
CA GLU A 251 -17.71 -15.86 -15.78
C GLU A 251 -19.00 -16.67 -15.68
N GLY A 252 -20.04 -16.20 -16.37
CA GLY A 252 -21.38 -16.77 -16.33
C GLY A 252 -22.27 -16.26 -15.19
N ASP A 253 -21.70 -15.69 -14.12
CA ASP A 253 -22.49 -15.09 -13.04
C ASP A 253 -23.24 -13.84 -13.53
N SER A 254 -24.35 -13.49 -12.88
CA SER A 254 -25.08 -12.26 -13.17
C SER A 254 -24.72 -11.14 -12.21
N VAL A 255 -24.42 -9.94 -12.73
CA VAL A 255 -24.11 -8.75 -11.92
C VAL A 255 -25.20 -7.72 -12.08
N HIS A 256 -25.56 -7.11 -10.95
CA HIS A 256 -26.46 -5.97 -10.91
C HIS A 256 -25.64 -4.71 -10.65
N LEU A 257 -25.62 -3.79 -11.61
CA LEU A 257 -25.02 -2.47 -11.45
C LEU A 257 -26.13 -1.44 -11.24
N SER A 258 -25.97 -0.58 -10.25
CA SER A 258 -26.89 0.55 -10.04
C SER A 258 -26.15 1.79 -9.58
N CYS A 259 -26.72 2.98 -9.84
CA CYS A 259 -26.29 4.18 -9.13
C CYS A 259 -27.01 4.25 -7.78
N LYS A 260 -26.39 4.90 -6.81
CA LYS A 260 -27.08 5.36 -5.61
C LYS A 260 -26.65 6.78 -5.29
N VAL A 261 -27.60 7.67 -4.98
CA VAL A 261 -27.32 9.02 -4.48
C VAL A 261 -27.45 9.07 -2.96
N LYS A 262 -26.68 9.94 -2.31
CA LYS A 262 -26.70 10.10 -0.85
C LYS A 262 -28.03 10.70 -0.35
N SER A 263 -28.57 11.66 -1.09
CA SER A 263 -29.78 12.40 -0.72
C SER A 263 -30.61 12.71 -1.97
N GLY A 264 -31.92 12.56 -1.86
CA GLY A 264 -32.87 12.67 -2.98
C GLY A 264 -33.05 11.34 -3.73
N SER A 265 -33.60 11.44 -4.94
CA SER A 265 -33.73 10.34 -5.89
C SER A 265 -32.83 10.57 -7.10
N LEU A 266 -32.48 9.49 -7.79
CA LEU A 266 -31.88 9.59 -9.11
C LEU A 266 -32.88 10.24 -10.08
N SER A 267 -32.38 10.97 -11.08
CA SER A 267 -33.23 11.38 -12.21
C SER A 267 -33.67 10.15 -13.01
N SER A 268 -34.74 10.28 -13.79
CA SER A 268 -35.23 9.19 -14.68
C SER A 268 -34.17 8.71 -15.69
N ASN A 269 -33.19 9.56 -16.01
CA ASN A 269 -32.14 9.28 -16.99
C ASN A 269 -30.78 9.10 -16.31
N VAL A 270 -30.45 7.86 -15.97
CA VAL A 270 -29.13 7.47 -15.47
C VAL A 270 -28.33 6.82 -16.59
N TYR A 271 -27.10 7.28 -16.78
CA TYR A 271 -26.20 6.78 -17.82
C TYR A 271 -25.05 5.99 -17.22
N PHE A 272 -24.77 4.83 -17.78
CA PHE A 272 -23.63 3.99 -17.37
C PHE A 272 -22.54 4.03 -18.44
N TYR A 273 -21.29 4.06 -18.01
CA TYR A 273 -20.14 4.06 -18.90
C TYR A 273 -19.22 2.89 -18.53
N ARG A 274 -18.65 2.25 -19.54
CA ARG A 274 -17.58 1.25 -19.42
C ARG A 274 -16.39 1.72 -20.25
N ASN A 275 -15.22 1.85 -19.64
CA ASN A 275 -14.00 2.37 -20.27
C ASN A 275 -14.27 3.69 -21.02
N ASN A 276 -14.96 4.62 -20.37
CA ASN A 276 -15.40 5.91 -20.92
C ASN A 276 -16.41 5.85 -22.08
N THR A 277 -16.91 4.66 -22.44
CA THR A 277 -17.89 4.49 -23.51
C THR A 277 -19.28 4.31 -22.91
N LEU A 278 -20.25 5.10 -23.39
CA LEU A 278 -21.64 5.02 -22.95
C LEU A 278 -22.23 3.63 -23.27
N GLN A 279 -22.79 2.99 -22.26
CA GLN A 279 -23.46 1.70 -22.38
C GLN A 279 -24.96 1.92 -22.65
N ARG A 280 -25.49 1.24 -23.67
CA ARG A 280 -26.90 1.33 -24.06
C ARG A 280 -27.71 0.26 -23.35
N TYR A 281 -28.07 0.51 -22.10
CA TYR A 281 -28.94 -0.38 -21.34
C TYR A 281 -30.41 0.02 -21.51
N THR A 282 -31.29 -0.98 -21.59
CA THR A 282 -32.74 -0.78 -21.69
C THR A 282 -33.41 -0.48 -20.34
N ARG A 283 -32.69 -0.71 -19.24
CA ARG A 283 -33.16 -0.52 -17.86
C ARG A 283 -32.32 0.53 -17.14
N ALA A 284 -32.95 1.28 -16.23
CA ALA A 284 -32.28 2.23 -15.35
C ALA A 284 -31.29 1.55 -14.38
N GLU A 285 -31.52 0.27 -14.07
CA GLU A 285 -30.59 -0.58 -13.33
C GLU A 285 -30.16 -1.75 -14.22
N PRO A 286 -28.96 -1.66 -14.84
CA PRO A 286 -28.48 -2.69 -15.73
C PRO A 286 -28.12 -3.98 -14.98
N ARG A 287 -28.70 -5.08 -15.47
CA ARG A 287 -28.32 -6.44 -15.09
C ARG A 287 -27.54 -7.07 -16.23
N ILE A 288 -26.26 -7.34 -16.01
CA ILE A 288 -25.47 -8.17 -16.91
C ILE A 288 -25.78 -9.62 -16.52
N SER A 289 -26.46 -10.35 -17.40
CA SER A 289 -27.02 -11.67 -17.07
C SER A 289 -25.97 -12.78 -17.05
N ALA A 290 -24.93 -12.66 -17.88
CA ALA A 290 -23.81 -13.60 -17.93
C ALA A 290 -22.52 -12.82 -18.15
N MET A 291 -21.70 -12.73 -17.10
CA MET A 291 -20.41 -12.04 -17.18
C MET A 291 -19.45 -12.77 -18.09
N SER A 292 -18.72 -12.03 -18.92
CA SER A 292 -17.62 -12.55 -19.75
C SER A 292 -16.34 -11.73 -19.52
N LYS A 293 -15.18 -12.24 -19.92
CA LYS A 293 -13.94 -11.44 -19.86
C LYS A 293 -14.04 -10.11 -20.62
N SER A 294 -14.87 -10.01 -21.65
CA SER A 294 -15.10 -8.77 -22.40
C SER A 294 -15.88 -7.70 -21.62
N ASP A 295 -16.53 -8.10 -20.52
CA ASP A 295 -17.25 -7.22 -19.61
C ASP A 295 -16.37 -6.66 -18.49
N GLU A 296 -15.11 -7.06 -18.40
CA GLU A 296 -14.14 -6.46 -17.47
C GLU A 296 -13.80 -5.01 -17.88
N GLY A 297 -13.70 -4.11 -16.89
CA GLY A 297 -13.29 -2.74 -17.18
C GLY A 297 -13.63 -1.72 -16.08
N PHE A 298 -13.38 -0.45 -16.39
CA PHE A 298 -13.74 0.68 -15.53
C PHE A 298 -15.19 1.10 -15.77
N TYR A 299 -16.03 0.86 -14.78
CA TYR A 299 -17.43 1.27 -14.78
C TYR A 299 -17.61 2.58 -14.01
N MET A 300 -18.50 3.44 -14.48
CA MET A 300 -19.02 4.59 -13.73
C MET A 300 -20.48 4.80 -14.10
N CYS A 301 -21.18 5.55 -13.24
CA CYS A 301 -22.54 5.95 -13.52
C CYS A 301 -22.70 7.46 -13.34
N ARG A 302 -23.59 8.05 -14.13
CA ARG A 302 -23.81 9.48 -14.22
C ARG A 302 -25.30 9.77 -14.19
N ASP A 303 -25.67 10.61 -13.24
CA ASP A 303 -26.92 11.35 -13.22
C ASP A 303 -26.69 12.76 -13.82
N ALA A 304 -27.73 13.48 -14.20
CA ALA A 304 -27.66 14.73 -14.97
C ALA A 304 -26.52 15.67 -14.51
N GLU A 305 -26.43 15.91 -13.20
CA GLU A 305 -25.46 16.80 -12.57
C GLU A 305 -24.35 16.06 -11.78
N LYS A 306 -24.52 14.76 -11.49
CA LYS A 306 -23.66 14.02 -10.56
C LYS A 306 -22.97 12.85 -11.25
N LYS A 307 -21.68 12.65 -10.97
CA LYS A 307 -20.89 11.55 -11.55
C LYS A 307 -20.25 10.72 -10.43
N SER A 308 -20.36 9.40 -10.51
CA SER A 308 -19.63 8.50 -9.61
C SER A 308 -18.16 8.46 -9.99
N ALA A 309 -17.30 8.08 -9.05
CA ALA A 309 -15.95 7.65 -9.39
C ALA A 309 -15.99 6.40 -10.28
N GLN A 310 -14.89 6.16 -11.00
CA GLN A 310 -14.70 4.90 -11.71
C GLN A 310 -14.41 3.77 -10.72
N SER A 311 -14.97 2.60 -11.01
CA SER A 311 -14.72 1.35 -10.28
C SER A 311 -14.27 0.29 -11.27
N TRP A 312 -13.17 -0.40 -10.98
CA TRP A 312 -12.75 -1.54 -11.78
C TRP A 312 -13.59 -2.76 -11.42
N LEU A 313 -14.32 -3.30 -12.40
CA LEU A 313 -15.03 -4.56 -12.26
C LEU A 313 -14.20 -5.64 -12.94
N SER A 314 -13.69 -6.58 -12.14
CA SER A 314 -12.88 -7.69 -12.63
C SER A 314 -13.72 -8.95 -12.84
N VAL A 315 -13.39 -9.70 -13.91
CA VAL A 315 -14.00 -10.98 -14.23
C VAL A 315 -12.94 -12.07 -14.16
N LYS A 316 -13.19 -13.06 -13.30
CA LYS A 316 -12.35 -14.25 -13.17
C LYS A 316 -12.90 -15.38 -14.06
N CYS A 317 -12.00 -15.99 -14.82
CA CYS A 317 -12.33 -17.15 -15.65
C CYS A 317 -12.66 -18.35 -14.75
N CYS A 318 -13.58 -19.19 -15.22
CA CYS A 318 -13.88 -20.45 -14.56
C CYS A 318 -12.62 -21.30 -14.44
N HIS A 319 -12.42 -21.91 -13.27
CA HIS A 319 -11.36 -22.89 -13.09
C HIS A 319 -11.65 -24.06 -14.04
N LEU A 320 -10.84 -24.22 -15.09
CA LEU A 320 -10.76 -25.49 -15.81
C LEU A 320 -10.23 -26.51 -14.81
N SER A 321 -11.13 -27.22 -14.14
CA SER A 321 -10.79 -28.47 -13.49
C SER A 321 -10.32 -29.41 -14.58
N ILE A 322 -9.00 -29.49 -14.76
CA ILE A 322 -8.37 -30.59 -15.48
C ILE A 322 -8.66 -31.82 -14.61
N GLN A 323 -9.69 -32.58 -14.97
CA GLN A 323 -9.87 -33.93 -14.47
C GLN A 323 -8.71 -34.76 -15.05
N SER A 324 -7.77 -35.12 -14.19
CA SER A 324 -6.79 -36.18 -14.43
C SER A 324 -7.42 -37.55 -14.25
#